data_AF-A0A8R2F9B9-F1
#
_entry.id   AF-A0A8R2F9B9-F1
#
_cell.length_a   1.000
_cell.length_b   1.000
_cell.length_c   1.000
_cell.angle_alpha   90.00
_cell.angle_beta   90.00
_cell.angle_gamma   90.00
#
_symmetry.space_group_name_H-M   'P 1'
#
loop_
_entity.id
_entity.type
_entity.pdbx_description
1 polymer ?
#
loop_
_entity_poly.entity_id
_entity_poly.type
_entity_poly.pdbx_seq_one_letter_code
_entity_poly.pdbx_strand_id
1 'polypeptide(L)'
;MSDRLDEVPEMENMDDTISPKRINVPGKDLTMKNPDMQYNVMMAEISKTLGIGLNSVRKIISEYKTTGSVKSPNKKRSKKCLFEKIDDLDRNALRQKEEMQRFNREGRLACLASKNYIYDIRKYREEGRTVYYLDETWVNAGDCVEKLWVDKTIQSKHDAFNRGLTTDATNPTGTGKRLIVLHIGSHKGFLEGRLLCFLSKKNSGDYHDEMNGDHFHEWFQSIIPRLEQNSVIVMDNAPYHSVKTEKIPTSSSKKDDILL
;
A
#
# COMPACT_ATOMS: atom_id res chain seq x y z
N MET A 1 -50.49 41.71 -4.87
CA MET A 1 -51.29 40.48 -5.01
C MET A 1 -50.35 39.39 -5.46
N SER A 2 -50.35 38.27 -4.75
CA SER A 2 -49.51 37.07 -4.97
C SER A 2 -48.10 37.08 -4.38
N ASP A 3 -47.89 36.03 -3.57
CA ASP A 3 -46.71 35.17 -3.43
C ASP A 3 -45.65 35.39 -2.34
N ARG A 4 -45.60 34.33 -1.49
CA ARG A 4 -44.43 33.62 -0.89
C ARG A 4 -43.64 34.35 0.19
N LEU A 5 -43.04 33.70 1.19
CA LEU A 5 -42.99 32.37 1.81
C LEU A 5 -42.18 32.58 3.12
N ASP A 6 -42.21 31.61 4.03
CA ASP A 6 -41.29 31.37 5.17
C ASP A 6 -41.83 31.71 6.57
N GLU A 7 -42.33 30.68 7.28
CA GLU A 7 -41.76 30.15 8.54
C GLU A 7 -42.61 28.98 9.09
N VAL A 8 -41.94 27.97 9.65
CA VAL A 8 -42.46 26.72 10.26
C VAL A 8 -41.54 26.47 11.48
N PRO A 9 -41.90 25.73 12.56
CA PRO A 9 -43.16 25.51 13.31
C PRO A 9 -42.98 25.75 14.84
N GLU A 10 -44.06 25.71 15.63
CA GLU A 10 -43.98 25.26 17.03
C GLU A 10 -45.04 24.20 17.35
N MET A 11 -44.63 23.25 18.18
CA MET A 11 -45.21 21.94 18.47
C MET A 11 -46.52 22.05 19.28
N GLU A 12 -47.46 21.11 19.08
CA GLU A 12 -47.82 20.10 20.10
C GLU A 12 -49.13 19.33 19.79
N ASN A 13 -49.08 18.02 20.06
CA ASN A 13 -50.15 17.06 20.42
C ASN A 13 -51.20 16.70 19.34
N MET A 14 -51.07 15.56 18.62
CA MET A 14 -51.55 14.21 19.00
C MET A 14 -52.98 14.16 19.57
N ASP A 15 -53.95 13.73 18.75
CA ASP A 15 -54.90 12.69 19.17
C ASP A 15 -55.35 11.84 17.96
N ASP A 16 -55.16 10.53 18.12
CA ASP A 16 -55.41 9.45 17.17
C ASP A 16 -56.86 8.98 17.30
N THR A 17 -57.72 9.29 16.33
CA THR A 17 -59.00 8.58 16.16
C THR A 17 -59.13 7.93 14.80
N ILE A 18 -58.30 6.89 14.57
CA ILE A 18 -58.65 5.83 13.64
C ILE A 18 -58.44 4.48 14.35
N SER A 19 -59.55 3.97 14.88
CA SER A 19 -59.64 2.58 15.36
C SER A 19 -59.24 1.61 14.23
N PRO A 20 -58.24 0.73 14.41
CA PRO A 20 -57.91 -0.24 13.38
C PRO A 20 -58.99 -1.31 13.28
N LYS A 21 -59.55 -1.41 12.07
CA LYS A 21 -60.53 -2.41 11.62
C LYS A 21 -60.20 -3.80 12.18
N ARG A 22 -61.12 -4.38 12.95
CA ARG A 22 -61.13 -5.81 13.27
C ARG A 22 -61.18 -6.61 11.97
N ILE A 23 -60.06 -7.16 11.53
CA ILE A 23 -60.04 -8.18 10.49
C ILE A 23 -60.63 -9.44 11.12
N ASN A 24 -61.80 -9.85 10.65
CA ASN A 24 -62.49 -11.03 11.14
C ASN A 24 -61.66 -12.27 10.78
N VAL A 25 -61.15 -12.99 11.77
CA VAL A 25 -60.32 -14.19 11.56
C VAL A 25 -61.27 -15.34 11.13
N PRO A 26 -61.05 -16.01 9.98
CA PRO A 26 -61.95 -17.04 9.45
C PRO A 26 -62.16 -18.26 10.37
N GLY A 27 -61.36 -18.39 11.43
CA GLY A 27 -61.46 -19.49 12.39
C GLY A 27 -62.80 -19.56 13.13
N LYS A 28 -63.51 -18.42 13.30
CA LYS A 28 -64.85 -18.42 13.91
C LYS A 28 -65.92 -19.06 13.02
N ASP A 29 -65.81 -18.94 11.69
CA ASP A 29 -66.79 -19.47 10.75
C ASP A 29 -66.68 -21.00 10.56
N LEU A 30 -65.49 -21.57 10.73
CA LEU A 30 -65.28 -23.02 10.60
C LEU A 30 -65.82 -23.81 11.80
N THR A 31 -65.71 -23.26 13.01
CA THR A 31 -66.32 -23.86 14.22
C THR A 31 -67.85 -23.81 14.21
N MET A 32 -68.45 -22.86 13.48
CA MET A 32 -69.91 -22.75 13.35
C MET A 32 -70.53 -23.73 12.36
N LYS A 33 -69.75 -24.28 11.42
CA LYS A 33 -70.27 -25.14 10.35
C LYS A 33 -70.33 -26.62 10.71
N ASN A 34 -69.55 -27.12 11.68
CA ASN A 34 -69.60 -28.50 12.17
C ASN A 34 -68.95 -28.63 13.57
N PRO A 35 -69.73 -28.60 14.67
CA PRO A 35 -69.20 -28.60 16.04
C PRO A 35 -68.52 -29.93 16.46
N ASP A 36 -68.79 -31.05 15.78
CA ASP A 36 -68.24 -32.38 16.09
C ASP A 36 -66.98 -32.76 15.28
N MET A 37 -66.40 -31.82 14.51
CA MET A 37 -65.23 -32.11 13.69
C MET A 37 -63.97 -32.29 14.56
N GLN A 38 -63.26 -33.42 14.38
CA GLN A 38 -62.01 -33.67 15.10
C GLN A 38 -60.99 -32.56 14.89
N TYR A 39 -60.38 -32.09 15.98
CA TYR A 39 -59.41 -30.97 16.00
C TYR A 39 -58.29 -31.11 14.96
N ASN A 40 -57.79 -32.33 14.75
CA ASN A 40 -56.73 -32.60 13.77
C ASN A 40 -57.16 -32.32 12.33
N VAL A 41 -58.42 -32.63 11.99
CA VAL A 41 -59.00 -32.38 10.66
C VAL A 41 -59.20 -30.87 10.45
N MET A 42 -59.65 -30.17 11.50
CA MET A 42 -59.78 -28.71 11.49
C MET A 42 -58.44 -28.01 11.22
N MET A 43 -57.36 -28.42 11.90
CA MET A 43 -56.04 -27.83 11.71
C MET A 43 -55.47 -28.10 10.32
N ALA A 44 -55.74 -29.29 9.76
CA ALA A 44 -55.29 -29.67 8.42
C ALA A 44 -56.00 -28.85 7.34
N GLU A 45 -57.31 -28.63 7.49
CA GLU A 45 -58.07 -27.82 6.55
C GLU A 45 -57.58 -26.37 6.57
N ILE A 46 -57.45 -25.75 7.75
CA ILE A 46 -56.94 -24.37 7.91
C ILE A 46 -55.53 -24.23 7.31
N SER A 47 -54.66 -25.22 7.53
CA SER A 47 -53.31 -25.25 6.94
C SER A 47 -53.36 -25.24 5.42
N LYS A 48 -54.24 -26.03 4.82
CA LYS A 48 -54.43 -26.12 3.37
C LYS A 48 -55.05 -24.85 2.79
N THR A 49 -56.06 -24.27 3.44
CA THR A 49 -56.74 -23.06 2.95
C THR A 49 -55.82 -21.84 3.00
N LEU A 50 -55.00 -21.71 4.06
CA LEU A 50 -54.14 -20.55 4.27
C LEU A 50 -52.73 -20.73 3.68
N GLY A 51 -52.36 -21.94 3.25
CA GLY A 51 -51.01 -22.26 2.77
C GLY A 51 -49.94 -22.15 3.87
N ILE A 52 -50.34 -22.21 5.14
CA ILE A 52 -49.44 -22.10 6.31
C ILE A 52 -49.19 -23.51 6.84
N GLY A 53 -47.93 -23.84 7.16
CA GLY A 53 -47.58 -25.16 7.70
C GLY A 53 -48.37 -25.53 8.96
N LEU A 54 -48.83 -26.78 9.04
CA LEU A 54 -49.65 -27.35 10.12
C LEU A 54 -49.14 -27.02 11.53
N ASN A 55 -47.82 -27.10 11.75
CA ASN A 55 -47.20 -26.79 13.04
C ASN A 55 -47.33 -25.30 13.41
N SER A 56 -47.22 -24.41 12.44
CA SER A 56 -47.40 -22.98 12.65
C SER A 56 -48.85 -22.66 12.97
N VAL A 57 -49.81 -23.27 12.27
CA VAL A 57 -51.25 -23.13 12.55
C VAL A 57 -51.57 -23.58 13.98
N ARG A 58 -51.09 -24.77 14.40
CA ARG A 58 -51.27 -25.25 15.77
C ARG A 58 -50.68 -24.30 16.81
N LYS A 59 -49.47 -23.80 16.56
CA LYS A 59 -48.78 -22.89 17.50
C LYS A 59 -49.52 -21.56 17.63
N ILE A 60 -49.95 -20.97 16.50
CA ILE A 60 -50.73 -19.73 16.45
C ILE A 60 -52.05 -19.88 17.23
N ILE A 61 -52.77 -20.97 16.99
CA ILE A 61 -54.07 -21.22 17.64
C ILE A 61 -53.88 -21.52 19.14
N SER A 62 -52.84 -22.26 19.50
CA SER A 62 -52.52 -22.51 20.91
C SER A 62 -52.14 -21.22 21.63
N GLU A 63 -51.29 -20.38 21.03
CA GLU A 63 -50.91 -19.08 21.57
C GLU A 63 -52.15 -18.21 21.77
N TYR A 64 -52.99 -18.09 20.75
CA TYR A 64 -54.24 -17.33 20.82
C TYR A 64 -55.19 -17.83 21.92
N LYS A 65 -55.35 -19.15 22.09
CA LYS A 65 -56.21 -19.72 23.14
C LYS A 65 -55.69 -19.42 24.55
N THR A 66 -54.37 -19.37 24.74
CA THR A 66 -53.76 -19.14 26.05
C THR A 66 -53.66 -17.66 26.40
N THR A 67 -53.37 -16.78 25.44
CA THR A 67 -53.05 -15.36 25.69
C THR A 67 -54.12 -14.38 25.19
N GLY A 68 -55.07 -14.85 24.38
CA GLY A 68 -56.10 -14.03 23.72
C GLY A 68 -55.58 -13.18 22.55
N SER A 69 -54.29 -13.25 22.19
CA SER A 69 -53.67 -12.45 21.13
C SER A 69 -52.44 -13.14 20.52
N VAL A 70 -52.16 -12.92 19.24
CA VAL A 70 -50.99 -13.48 18.55
C VAL A 70 -50.03 -12.37 18.18
N LYS A 71 -48.75 -12.51 18.54
CA LYS A 71 -47.72 -11.53 18.16
C LYS A 71 -47.07 -11.91 16.82
N SER A 72 -46.92 -10.94 15.92
CA SER A 72 -46.19 -11.15 14.66
C SER A 72 -44.70 -11.44 14.92
N PRO A 73 -44.06 -12.34 14.16
CA PRO A 73 -42.63 -12.61 14.30
C PRO A 73 -41.79 -11.35 14.07
N ASN A 74 -40.88 -11.05 14.99
CA ASN A 74 -40.03 -9.86 14.91
C ASN A 74 -38.94 -10.05 13.85
N LYS A 75 -39.13 -9.53 12.63
CA LYS A 75 -38.10 -9.53 11.59
C LYS A 75 -37.06 -8.44 11.91
N LYS A 76 -35.90 -8.81 12.45
CA LYS A 76 -34.74 -7.91 12.48
C LYS A 76 -34.35 -7.59 11.03
N ARG A 77 -34.53 -6.34 10.61
CA ARG A 77 -34.04 -5.84 9.32
C ARG A 77 -32.51 -5.87 9.34
N SER A 78 -31.85 -6.61 8.44
CA SER A 78 -30.39 -6.51 8.31
C SER A 78 -30.05 -5.11 7.80
N LYS A 79 -29.40 -4.29 8.64
CA LYS A 79 -28.77 -3.07 8.15
C LYS A 79 -27.58 -3.49 7.31
N LYS A 80 -27.68 -3.39 5.98
CA LYS A 80 -26.51 -3.54 5.10
C LYS A 80 -25.56 -2.39 5.41
N CYS A 81 -24.36 -2.70 5.91
CA CYS A 81 -23.33 -1.69 6.15
C CYS A 81 -22.83 -1.12 4.82
N LEU A 82 -22.38 0.14 4.82
CA LEU A 82 -21.84 0.82 3.63
C LEU A 82 -20.73 0.00 2.94
N PHE A 83 -19.98 -0.77 3.74
CA PHE A 83 -18.90 -1.66 3.31
C PHE A 83 -19.34 -2.89 2.52
N GLU A 84 -20.61 -3.32 2.60
CA GLU A 84 -21.13 -4.43 1.76
C GLU A 84 -21.42 -3.98 0.32
N LYS A 85 -21.46 -2.67 0.04
CA LYS A 85 -21.78 -2.12 -1.28
C LYS A 85 -20.56 -1.82 -2.14
N ILE A 86 -19.37 -1.78 -1.56
CA ILE A 86 -18.14 -1.51 -2.30
C ILE A 86 -17.57 -2.87 -2.68
N ASP A 87 -17.78 -3.27 -3.93
CA ASP A 87 -17.24 -4.53 -4.42
C ASP A 87 -15.72 -4.46 -4.60
N ASP A 88 -15.09 -5.59 -4.91
CA ASP A 88 -13.64 -5.63 -5.09
C ASP A 88 -13.18 -4.83 -6.31
N LEU A 89 -14.04 -4.61 -7.31
CA LEU A 89 -13.75 -3.77 -8.47
C LEU A 89 -13.70 -2.30 -8.07
N ASP A 90 -14.65 -1.82 -7.28
CA ASP A 90 -14.69 -0.46 -6.73
C ASP A 90 -13.48 -0.21 -5.81
N ARG A 91 -13.12 -1.18 -4.97
CA ARG A 91 -11.90 -1.08 -4.14
C ARG A 91 -10.62 -1.04 -4.99
N ASN A 92 -10.54 -1.83 -6.06
CA ASN A 92 -9.41 -1.79 -6.99
C ASN A 92 -9.34 -0.47 -7.76
N ALA A 93 -10.48 0.07 -8.20
CA ALA A 93 -10.54 1.35 -8.89
C ALA A 93 -10.12 2.52 -7.98
N LEU A 94 -10.53 2.50 -6.70
CA LEU A 94 -10.07 3.47 -5.70
C LEU A 94 -8.56 3.37 -5.45
N ARG A 95 -8.02 2.15 -5.29
CA ARG A 95 -6.58 1.91 -5.15
C ARG A 95 -5.80 2.47 -6.35
N GLN A 96 -6.21 2.15 -7.58
CA GLN A 96 -5.56 2.66 -8.79
C GLN A 96 -5.64 4.19 -8.89
N LYS A 97 -6.77 4.79 -8.51
CA LYS A 97 -6.93 6.25 -8.50
C LYS A 97 -6.02 6.91 -7.46
N GLU A 98 -5.91 6.32 -6.27
CA GLU A 98 -5.00 6.79 -5.22
C GLU A 98 -3.53 6.66 -5.64
N GLU A 99 -3.16 5.53 -6.26
CA GLU A 99 -1.83 5.29 -6.82
C GLU A 99 -1.49 6.29 -7.92
N MET A 100 -2.41 6.52 -8.86
CA MET A 100 -2.24 7.51 -9.93
C MET A 100 -2.10 8.94 -9.37
N GLN A 101 -2.90 9.29 -8.37
CA GLN A 101 -2.77 10.58 -7.70
C GLN A 101 -1.44 10.70 -6.95
N ARG A 102 -0.99 9.63 -6.28
CA ARG A 102 0.30 9.57 -5.60
C ARG A 102 1.44 9.74 -6.60
N PHE A 103 1.44 9.01 -7.70
CA PHE A 103 2.41 9.16 -8.80
C PHE A 103 2.44 10.59 -9.35
N ASN A 104 1.27 11.19 -9.58
CA ASN A 104 1.17 12.59 -10.02
C ASN A 104 1.63 13.61 -8.97
N ARG A 105 1.50 13.31 -7.67
CA ARG A 105 2.05 14.14 -6.59
C ARG A 105 3.56 13.98 -6.52
N GLU A 106 4.06 12.75 -6.52
CA GLU A 106 5.50 12.44 -6.51
C GLU A 106 6.21 13.04 -7.72
N GLY A 107 5.65 12.92 -8.93
CA GLY A 107 6.20 13.54 -10.13
C GLY A 107 6.22 15.08 -10.06
N ARG A 108 5.18 15.70 -9.49
CA ARG A 108 5.16 17.16 -9.26
C ARG A 108 6.19 17.59 -8.21
N LEU A 109 6.34 16.83 -7.13
CA LEU A 109 7.33 17.08 -6.09
C LEU A 109 8.75 16.93 -6.64
N ALA A 110 9.01 15.89 -7.44
CA ALA A 110 10.30 15.70 -8.11
C ALA A 110 10.63 16.87 -9.04
N CYS A 111 9.67 17.30 -9.88
CA CYS A 111 9.85 18.46 -10.76
C CYS A 111 10.13 19.75 -9.97
N LEU A 112 9.44 19.96 -8.85
CA LEU A 112 9.68 21.11 -7.98
C LEU A 112 11.07 21.04 -7.32
N ALA A 113 11.47 19.87 -6.82
CA ALA A 113 12.79 19.65 -6.25
C ALA A 113 13.91 19.92 -7.27
N SER A 114 13.77 19.45 -8.51
CA SER A 114 14.72 19.74 -9.58
C SER A 114 14.80 21.23 -9.91
N LYS A 115 13.66 21.94 -9.91
CA LYS A 115 13.63 23.40 -10.13
C LYS A 115 14.34 24.15 -9.02
N ASN A 116 14.06 23.80 -7.76
CA ASN A 116 14.69 24.42 -6.60
C ASN A 116 16.20 24.15 -6.59
N TYR A 117 16.61 22.92 -6.86
CA TYR A 117 18.02 22.55 -7.00
C TYR A 117 18.74 23.44 -8.03
N ILE A 118 18.18 23.61 -9.23
CA ILE A 118 18.78 24.46 -10.26
C ILE A 118 18.87 25.92 -9.79
N TYR A 119 17.84 26.43 -9.12
CA TYR A 119 17.83 27.79 -8.58
C TYR A 119 18.92 27.98 -7.51
N ASP A 120 19.01 27.06 -6.56
CA ASP A 120 19.98 27.10 -5.47
C ASP A 120 21.41 27.02 -6.00
N ILE A 121 21.69 26.10 -6.94
CA ILE A 121 23.01 25.98 -7.56
C ILE A 121 23.40 27.24 -8.33
N ARG A 122 22.46 27.89 -9.02
CA ARG A 122 22.71 29.18 -9.70
C ARG A 122 23.04 30.26 -8.68
N LYS A 123 22.22 30.39 -7.63
CA LYS A 123 22.43 31.34 -6.54
C LYS A 123 23.81 31.15 -5.89
N TYR A 124 24.20 29.91 -5.56
CA TYR A 124 25.51 29.65 -4.95
C TYR A 124 26.68 30.01 -5.87
N ARG A 125 26.52 29.81 -7.19
CA ARG A 125 27.52 30.23 -8.17
C ARG A 125 27.61 31.76 -8.26
N GLU A 126 26.47 32.46 -8.21
CA GLU A 126 26.41 33.93 -8.18
C GLU A 126 27.05 34.51 -6.90
N GLU A 127 26.88 33.83 -5.77
CA GLU A 127 27.55 34.15 -4.49
C GLU A 127 29.06 33.85 -4.50
N GLY A 128 29.60 33.29 -5.58
CA GLY A 128 31.01 32.92 -5.69
C GLY A 128 31.40 31.69 -4.86
N ARG A 129 30.43 30.88 -4.44
CA ARG A 129 30.69 29.67 -3.62
C ARG A 129 31.13 28.53 -4.52
N THR A 130 32.21 27.85 -4.12
CA THR A 130 32.65 26.64 -4.83
C THR A 130 31.71 25.49 -4.53
N VAL A 131 31.10 24.95 -5.59
CA VAL A 131 30.24 23.77 -5.53
C VAL A 131 31.07 22.53 -5.80
N TYR A 132 31.10 21.63 -4.83
CA TYR A 132 31.68 20.30 -4.94
C TYR A 132 30.58 19.27 -5.16
N TYR A 133 30.81 18.34 -6.07
CA TYR A 133 29.95 17.20 -6.33
C TYR A 133 30.71 15.95 -5.89
N LEU A 134 30.05 15.11 -5.11
CA LEU A 134 30.53 13.78 -4.78
C LEU A 134 29.56 12.75 -5.34
N ASP A 135 30.11 11.61 -5.74
CA ASP A 135 29.34 10.47 -6.22
C ASP A 135 30.11 9.17 -5.96
N GLU A 136 29.36 8.08 -5.80
CA GLU A 136 29.88 6.73 -5.75
C GLU A 136 29.61 6.01 -7.07
N THR A 137 30.62 5.30 -7.59
CA THR A 137 30.44 4.42 -8.74
C THR A 137 31.09 3.07 -8.50
N TRP A 138 30.64 2.07 -9.26
CA TRP A 138 31.19 0.72 -9.23
C TRP A 138 31.63 0.28 -10.62
N VAL A 139 32.68 -0.54 -10.67
CA VAL A 139 33.14 -1.23 -11.88
C VAL A 139 33.24 -2.71 -11.58
N ASN A 140 32.67 -3.58 -12.40
CA ASN A 140 32.80 -5.02 -12.19
C ASN A 140 34.16 -5.49 -12.71
N ALA A 141 34.81 -6.44 -12.02
CA ALA A 141 36.03 -7.11 -12.47
C ALA A 141 35.84 -7.94 -13.77
N GLY A 142 34.65 -7.91 -14.36
CA GLY A 142 34.30 -8.58 -15.60
C GLY A 142 33.72 -7.67 -16.67
N ASP A 143 33.75 -6.34 -16.48
CA ASP A 143 33.32 -5.38 -17.51
C ASP A 143 34.33 -5.43 -18.69
N CYS A 144 34.14 -6.39 -19.58
CA CYS A 144 34.84 -6.53 -20.85
C CYS A 144 33.98 -5.97 -21.98
N VAL A 145 34.62 -5.52 -23.06
CA VAL A 145 33.92 -5.07 -24.27
C VAL A 145 33.04 -6.21 -24.79
N GLU A 146 31.74 -5.95 -24.94
CA GLU A 146 30.67 -6.91 -25.29
C GLU A 146 31.00 -7.78 -26.53
N LYS A 147 31.93 -7.33 -27.38
CA LYS A 147 32.39 -8.03 -28.58
C LYS A 147 33.80 -8.56 -28.38
N LEU A 148 33.92 -9.71 -27.72
CA LEU A 148 35.07 -10.58 -27.95
C LEU A 148 34.87 -11.29 -29.29
N TRP A 149 35.92 -11.35 -30.11
CA TRP A 149 35.92 -12.18 -31.32
C TRP A 149 35.81 -13.64 -30.89
N VAL A 150 34.62 -14.21 -31.01
CA VAL A 150 34.42 -15.65 -30.85
C VAL A 150 34.69 -16.30 -32.19
N ASP A 151 35.76 -17.10 -32.26
CA ASP A 151 36.03 -17.91 -33.45
C ASP A 151 34.92 -18.95 -33.63
N LYS A 152 34.09 -18.76 -34.66
CA LYS A 152 32.96 -19.66 -35.00
C LYS A 152 33.41 -20.99 -35.58
N THR A 153 34.70 -21.16 -35.88
CA THR A 153 35.25 -22.40 -36.45
C THR A 153 35.51 -23.49 -35.41
N ILE A 154 35.57 -23.11 -34.13
CA ILE A 154 35.80 -24.02 -33.00
C ILE A 154 34.45 -24.39 -32.37
N GLN A 155 34.05 -25.66 -32.52
CA GLN A 155 32.73 -26.11 -32.04
C GLN A 155 32.74 -26.62 -30.58
N SER A 156 33.92 -26.88 -30.00
CA SER A 156 34.03 -27.35 -28.61
C SER A 156 35.42 -27.11 -28.01
N LYS A 157 35.50 -27.15 -26.68
CA LYS A 157 36.79 -27.08 -25.95
C LYS A 157 37.75 -28.21 -26.33
N HIS A 158 37.22 -29.38 -26.69
CA HIS A 158 38.02 -30.53 -27.11
C HIS A 158 38.62 -30.33 -28.51
N ASP A 159 37.87 -29.70 -29.43
CA ASP A 159 38.35 -29.33 -30.77
C ASP A 159 39.45 -28.25 -30.70
N ALA A 160 39.31 -27.26 -29.80
CA ALA A 160 40.36 -26.28 -29.53
C ALA A 160 41.66 -26.93 -29.05
N PHE A 161 41.56 -27.85 -28.07
CA PHE A 161 42.69 -28.58 -27.50
C PHE A 161 43.41 -29.44 -28.55
N ASN A 162 42.66 -30.17 -29.37
CA ASN A 162 43.22 -31.02 -30.43
C ASN A 162 43.93 -30.21 -31.54
N ARG A 163 43.55 -28.93 -31.71
CA ARG A 163 44.20 -28.01 -32.66
C ARG A 163 45.31 -27.17 -32.03
N GLY A 164 45.62 -27.37 -30.75
CA GLY A 164 46.62 -26.57 -30.03
C GLY A 164 46.23 -25.11 -29.83
N LEU A 165 44.93 -24.78 -29.92
CA LEU A 165 44.39 -23.45 -29.72
C LEU A 165 43.94 -23.29 -28.26
N THR A 166 44.24 -22.15 -27.65
CA THR A 166 43.69 -21.81 -26.34
C THR A 166 42.22 -21.46 -26.50
N THR A 167 41.33 -22.03 -25.70
CA THR A 167 39.95 -21.52 -25.61
C THR A 167 40.02 -20.09 -25.12
N ASP A 168 39.49 -19.15 -25.91
CA ASP A 168 39.48 -17.72 -25.62
C ASP A 168 38.97 -17.42 -24.20
N ALA A 169 39.35 -16.25 -23.69
CA ALA A 169 38.97 -15.73 -22.39
C ALA A 169 37.46 -15.96 -22.15
N THR A 170 37.13 -16.84 -21.20
CA THR A 170 35.75 -17.05 -20.78
C THR A 170 35.22 -15.74 -20.22
N ASN A 171 34.12 -15.22 -20.78
CA ASN A 171 33.36 -14.16 -20.12
C ASN A 171 33.09 -14.60 -18.67
N PRO A 172 33.39 -13.76 -17.67
CA PRO A 172 33.22 -14.14 -16.28
C PRO A 172 31.75 -14.48 -16.02
N THR A 173 31.51 -15.73 -15.61
CA THR A 173 30.17 -16.33 -15.46
C THR A 173 29.42 -15.89 -14.19
N GLY A 174 29.77 -14.73 -13.63
CA GLY A 174 29.16 -14.19 -12.42
C GLY A 174 29.52 -12.72 -12.23
N THR A 175 28.71 -12.01 -11.45
CA THR A 175 29.04 -10.68 -10.93
C THR A 175 30.33 -10.81 -10.11
N GLY A 176 31.46 -10.53 -10.77
CA GLY A 176 32.78 -10.62 -10.16
C GLY A 176 32.96 -9.58 -9.04
N LYS A 177 34.15 -9.58 -8.44
CA LYS A 177 34.54 -8.52 -7.49
C LYS A 177 34.27 -7.14 -8.10
N ARG A 178 33.70 -6.23 -7.33
CA ARG A 178 33.44 -4.86 -7.77
C ARG A 178 34.52 -3.94 -7.23
N LEU A 179 34.96 -2.99 -8.04
CA LEU A 179 35.76 -1.86 -7.60
C LEU A 179 34.81 -0.72 -7.26
N ILE A 180 34.79 -0.30 -6.01
CA ILE A 180 33.99 0.81 -5.52
C ILE A 180 34.87 2.05 -5.55
N VAL A 181 34.39 3.12 -6.17
CA VAL A 181 35.11 4.37 -6.37
C VAL A 181 34.23 5.51 -5.85
N LEU A 182 34.73 6.23 -4.84
CA LEU A 182 34.13 7.44 -4.31
C LEU A 182 35.12 8.59 -4.47
N HIS A 183 34.67 9.68 -5.08
CA HIS A 183 35.46 10.89 -5.23
C HIS A 183 34.58 12.14 -5.11
N ILE A 184 35.20 13.23 -4.65
CA ILE A 184 34.65 14.59 -4.68
C ILE A 184 35.44 15.50 -5.62
N GLY A 185 34.74 16.36 -6.37
CA GLY A 185 35.36 17.32 -7.30
C GLY A 185 34.52 18.58 -7.50
N SER A 186 35.15 19.64 -7.99
CA SER A 186 34.49 20.90 -8.34
C SER A 186 34.87 21.34 -9.75
N HIS A 187 34.48 22.56 -10.16
CA HIS A 187 34.92 23.17 -11.41
C HIS A 187 36.45 23.34 -11.52
N LYS A 188 37.19 23.24 -10.41
CA LYS A 188 38.67 23.29 -10.37
C LYS A 188 39.32 21.91 -10.54
N GLY A 189 38.52 20.86 -10.63
CA GLY A 189 38.97 19.48 -10.68
C GLY A 189 38.69 18.71 -9.39
N PHE A 190 39.32 17.55 -9.29
CA PHE A 190 39.16 16.62 -8.17
C PHE A 190 39.97 17.05 -6.95
N LEU A 191 39.44 16.76 -5.75
CA LEU A 191 40.14 17.05 -4.50
C LEU A 191 41.29 16.06 -4.28
N GLU A 192 42.54 16.54 -4.37
CA GLU A 192 43.71 15.68 -4.31
C GLU A 192 43.81 14.83 -3.03
N GLY A 193 44.18 13.57 -3.19
CA GLY A 193 44.37 12.62 -2.09
C GLY A 193 43.09 12.25 -1.34
N ARG A 194 41.93 12.35 -2.01
CA ARG A 194 40.60 12.03 -1.45
C ARG A 194 39.80 11.03 -2.28
N LEU A 195 40.42 10.40 -3.28
CA LEU A 195 39.89 9.21 -3.92
C LEU A 195 39.82 8.08 -2.88
N LEU A 196 38.62 7.57 -2.63
CA LEU A 196 38.42 6.32 -1.91
C LEU A 196 38.12 5.22 -2.93
N CYS A 197 38.95 4.19 -2.93
CA CYS A 197 38.86 3.11 -3.90
C CYS A 197 39.13 1.77 -3.21
N PHE A 198 38.17 0.86 -3.22
CA PHE A 198 38.32 -0.44 -2.59
C PHE A 198 37.56 -1.54 -3.33
N LEU A 199 38.05 -2.77 -3.19
CA LEU A 199 37.45 -3.95 -3.80
C LEU A 199 36.39 -4.56 -2.90
N SER A 200 35.33 -5.08 -3.51
CA SER A 200 34.30 -5.83 -2.79
C SER A 200 34.88 -7.09 -2.18
N LYS A 201 34.61 -7.30 -0.89
CA LYS A 201 35.07 -8.47 -0.12
C LYS A 201 34.14 -9.65 -0.31
N LYS A 202 32.85 -9.41 -0.55
CA LYS A 202 31.84 -10.46 -0.73
C LYS A 202 31.42 -10.57 -2.20
N ASN A 203 31.17 -11.81 -2.64
CA ASN A 203 30.40 -12.10 -3.87
C ASN A 203 28.88 -11.96 -3.61
N SER A 204 28.45 -11.09 -2.69
CA SER A 204 27.03 -10.83 -2.46
C SER A 204 26.51 -9.89 -3.53
N GLY A 205 25.34 -10.19 -4.07
CA GLY A 205 24.71 -9.35 -5.09
C GLY A 205 24.46 -7.92 -4.61
N ASP A 206 24.26 -7.73 -3.30
CA ASP A 206 23.96 -6.46 -2.65
C ASP A 206 25.23 -5.67 -2.29
N TYR A 207 25.38 -4.50 -2.89
CA TYR A 207 26.49 -3.56 -2.73
C TYR A 207 26.36 -2.69 -1.47
N HIS A 208 25.13 -2.51 -0.96
CA HIS A 208 24.87 -1.67 0.21
C HIS A 208 25.51 -2.21 1.51
N ASP A 209 25.94 -3.48 1.50
CA ASP A 209 26.63 -4.10 2.64
C ASP A 209 28.07 -3.59 2.83
N GLU A 210 28.71 -3.07 1.78
CA GLU A 210 30.14 -2.73 1.81
C GLU A 210 30.41 -1.23 1.86
N MET A 211 29.62 -0.44 1.12
CA MET A 211 29.57 1.01 1.31
C MET A 211 28.60 1.33 2.45
N ASN A 212 29.11 1.28 3.68
CA ASN A 212 28.34 1.57 4.88
C ASN A 212 28.45 3.05 5.28
N GLY A 213 27.52 3.52 6.12
CA GLY A 213 27.51 4.90 6.59
C GLY A 213 28.74 5.29 7.41
N ASP A 214 29.38 4.33 8.09
CA ASP A 214 30.59 4.59 8.89
C ASP A 214 31.80 4.91 8.00
N HIS A 215 32.03 4.12 6.95
CA HIS A 215 33.07 4.35 5.96
C HIS A 215 32.84 5.66 5.21
N PHE A 216 31.59 5.95 4.83
CA PHE A 216 31.24 7.24 4.26
C PHE A 216 31.56 8.37 5.25
N HIS A 217 31.17 8.24 6.52
CA HIS A 217 31.37 9.26 7.54
C HIS A 217 32.85 9.54 7.80
N GLU A 218 33.68 8.49 7.98
CA GLU A 218 35.12 8.61 8.15
C GLU A 218 35.78 9.31 6.96
N TRP A 219 35.42 8.89 5.74
CA TRP A 219 35.90 9.54 4.52
C TRP A 219 35.44 11.00 4.43
N PHE A 220 34.17 11.26 4.74
CA PHE A 220 33.57 12.59 4.67
C PHE A 220 34.24 13.54 5.68
N GLN A 221 34.48 13.11 6.91
CA GLN A 221 35.25 13.88 7.89
C GLN A 221 36.66 14.22 7.39
N SER A 222 37.29 13.30 6.63
CA SER A 222 38.63 13.54 6.08
C SER A 222 38.65 14.65 5.02
N ILE A 223 37.56 14.86 4.26
CA ILE A 223 37.51 15.87 3.20
C ILE A 223 37.22 17.28 3.73
N ILE A 224 36.44 17.41 4.81
CA ILE A 224 35.97 18.71 5.34
C ILE A 224 37.10 19.74 5.51
N PRO A 225 38.26 19.41 6.12
CA PRO A 225 39.34 20.40 6.34
C PRO A 225 40.00 20.89 5.04
N ARG A 226 39.78 20.22 3.91
CA ARG A 226 40.40 20.56 2.61
C ARG A 226 39.46 21.32 1.68
N LEU A 227 38.18 21.44 2.04
CA LEU A 227 37.22 22.15 1.23
C LEU A 227 37.38 23.66 1.42
N GLU A 228 37.06 24.40 0.36
CA GLU A 228 37.04 25.85 0.42
C GLU A 228 36.01 26.35 1.45
N GLN A 229 36.35 27.43 2.15
CA GLN A 229 35.44 28.09 3.09
C GLN A 229 34.16 28.49 2.36
N ASN A 230 33.00 28.33 3.02
CA ASN A 230 31.68 28.64 2.45
C ASN A 230 31.36 27.87 1.17
N SER A 231 31.97 26.71 0.95
CA SER A 231 31.63 25.83 -0.15
C SER A 231 30.23 25.20 -0.01
N VAL A 232 29.78 24.57 -1.09
CA VAL A 232 28.54 23.78 -1.16
C VAL A 232 28.91 22.37 -1.57
N ILE A 233 28.36 21.37 -0.89
CA ILE A 233 28.52 19.96 -1.26
C ILE A 233 27.19 19.47 -1.81
N VAL A 234 27.24 18.86 -2.99
CA VAL A 234 26.12 18.22 -3.66
C VAL A 234 26.37 16.72 -3.67
N MET A 235 25.40 15.97 -3.17
CA MET A 235 25.38 14.51 -3.12
C MET A 235 23.96 14.02 -3.41
N ASP A 236 23.82 12.74 -3.74
CA ASP A 236 22.50 12.14 -3.92
C ASP A 236 21.82 11.92 -2.55
N ASN A 237 20.61 11.34 -2.57
CA ASN A 237 19.86 11.04 -1.35
C ASN A 237 19.93 9.54 -1.00
N ALA A 238 21.12 8.96 -1.01
CA ALA A 238 21.30 7.59 -0.55
C ALA A 238 21.12 7.49 0.98
N PRO A 239 20.45 6.43 1.49
CA PRO A 239 20.19 6.28 2.93
C PRO A 239 21.44 6.32 3.82
N TYR A 240 22.57 5.84 3.32
CA TYR A 240 23.84 5.79 4.06
C TYR A 240 24.54 7.15 4.18
N HIS A 241 24.14 8.17 3.41
CA HIS A 241 24.66 9.54 3.57
C HIS A 241 24.09 10.24 4.80
N SER A 242 22.92 9.80 5.28
CA SER A 242 22.16 10.46 6.36
C SER A 242 22.01 9.59 7.60
N VAL A 243 23.08 8.88 8.00
CA VAL A 243 23.06 8.06 9.21
C VAL A 243 22.93 8.96 10.44
N LYS A 244 21.86 8.75 11.21
CA LYS A 244 21.62 9.44 12.48
C LYS A 244 22.40 8.72 13.57
N THR A 245 23.11 9.50 14.40
CA THR A 245 23.83 9.00 15.58
C THR A 245 22.89 8.31 16.58
N GLU A 246 21.65 8.79 16.68
CA GLU A 246 20.61 8.23 17.53
C GLU A 246 19.45 7.70 16.69
N LYS A 247 19.03 6.48 17.00
CA LYS A 247 17.89 5.85 16.32
C LYS A 247 16.61 6.42 16.92
N ILE A 248 15.94 7.29 16.16
CA ILE A 248 14.62 7.80 16.56
C ILE A 248 13.65 6.61 16.60
N PRO A 249 12.92 6.40 17.71
CA PRO A 249 11.92 5.35 17.80
C PRO A 249 10.90 5.46 16.68
N THR A 250 10.56 4.32 16.09
CA THR A 250 9.47 4.20 15.13
C THR A 250 8.32 3.41 15.75
N SER A 251 7.17 3.35 15.09
CA SER A 251 6.02 2.56 15.58
C SER A 251 6.31 1.06 15.72
N SER A 252 7.40 0.56 15.12
CA SER A 252 7.88 -0.81 15.25
C SER A 252 9.01 -0.98 16.29
N SER A 253 9.46 0.10 16.93
CA SER A 253 10.45 0.04 18.02
C SER A 253 9.85 -0.61 19.26
N LYS A 254 10.63 -1.46 19.94
CA LYS A 254 10.18 -2.09 21.19
C LYS A 254 10.24 -1.07 22.33
N LYS A 255 9.41 -1.24 23.36
CA LYS A 255 9.42 -0.37 24.55
C LYS A 255 10.80 -0.27 25.19
N ASP A 256 11.56 -1.37 25.18
CA ASP A 256 12.91 -1.44 25.75
C ASP A 256 13.92 -0.61 24.94
N ASP A 257 13.67 -0.37 23.65
CA ASP A 257 14.52 0.49 22.80
C ASP A 257 14.22 1.99 22.99
N ILE A 258 13.16 2.33 23.74
CA ILE A 258 12.64 3.70 23.92
C ILE A 258 12.92 4.20 25.34
N LEU A 259 13.00 3.29 26.31
CA LEU A 259 13.24 3.60 27.72
C LEU A 259 14.73 3.37 28.00
N LEU A 260 15.53 4.42 27.81
CA LEU A 260 16.92 4.52 28.30
C LEU A 260 16.98 4.51 29.83
#